data_AF-A0A519J2T0-F1
#
_entry.id   AF-A0A519J2T0-F1
#
_cell.length_a   1.000
_cell.length_b   1.000
_cell.length_c   1.000
_cell.angle_alpha   90.00
_cell.angle_beta   90.00
_cell.angle_gamma   90.00
#
_symmetry.space_group_name_H-M   'P 1'
#
loop_
_entity.id
_entity.type
_entity.pdbx_description
1 polymer ?
#
loop_
_entity_poly.entity_id
_entity_poly.type
_entity_poly.pdbx_seq_one_letter_code
_entity_poly.pdbx_strand_id
1 'polypeptide(L)'
;MGRKWTFEDAVAVWLKLREADDASDDQASDFEQAEIFLLQHMPQSGAEADTLIQVIMDQCGERCDGLDQAALMALRAYVRSPSAQRAA
;
A
#
# COMPACT_ATOMS: atom_id res chain seq x y z
N MET A 1 14.85 3.22 -15.75
CA MET A 1 15.39 3.91 -14.56
C MET A 1 14.28 3.88 -13.53
N GLY A 2 14.41 3.05 -12.48
CA GLY A 2 13.34 2.89 -11.48
C GLY A 2 13.16 4.17 -10.68
N ARG A 3 11.95 4.72 -10.68
CA ARG A 3 11.56 5.81 -9.79
C ARG A 3 11.81 5.35 -8.35
N LYS A 4 12.53 6.15 -7.55
CA LYS A 4 12.58 5.92 -6.11
C LYS A 4 11.24 6.37 -5.53
N TRP A 5 10.43 5.42 -5.12
CA TRP A 5 9.16 5.67 -4.45
C TRP A 5 9.40 6.04 -2.99
N THR A 6 8.73 7.09 -2.54
CA THR A 6 8.46 7.28 -1.11
C THR A 6 7.06 6.78 -0.80
N PHE A 7 6.76 6.54 0.49
CA PHE A 7 5.41 6.16 0.90
C PHE A 7 4.38 7.21 0.47
N GLU A 8 4.67 8.49 0.73
CA GLU A 8 3.78 9.61 0.38
C GLU A 8 3.54 9.69 -1.15
N ASP A 9 4.58 9.51 -1.96
CA ASP A 9 4.44 9.49 -3.43
C ASP A 9 3.57 8.32 -3.90
N ALA A 10 3.78 7.14 -3.32
CA ALA A 10 3.03 5.93 -3.67
C ALA A 10 1.55 6.08 -3.31
N VAL A 11 1.25 6.59 -2.11
CA VAL A 11 -0.14 6.88 -1.70
C VAL A 11 -0.78 7.91 -2.62
N ALA A 12 -0.06 9.00 -2.96
CA ALA A 12 -0.60 10.04 -3.82
C ALA A 12 -0.93 9.52 -5.22
N VAL A 13 -0.07 8.67 -5.79
CA VAL A 13 -0.34 8.03 -7.09
C VAL A 13 -1.49 7.04 -6.99
N TRP A 14 -1.48 6.17 -5.97
CA TRP A 14 -2.52 5.17 -5.77
C TRP A 14 -3.89 5.81 -5.62
N LEU A 15 -4.05 6.78 -4.72
CA LEU A 15 -5.32 7.50 -4.53
C LEU A 15 -5.79 8.22 -5.80
N LYS A 16 -4.86 8.85 -6.52
CA LYS A 16 -5.18 9.59 -7.75
C LYS A 16 -5.71 8.68 -8.86
N LEU A 17 -5.16 7.49 -8.98
CA LEU A 17 -5.43 6.59 -10.10
C LEU A 17 -6.49 5.54 -9.79
N ARG A 18 -6.78 5.27 -8.51
CA ARG A 18 -7.85 4.36 -8.06
C ARG A 18 -9.22 4.70 -8.65
N GLU A 19 -9.50 6.00 -8.83
CA GLU A 19 -10.79 6.51 -9.30
C GLU A 19 -10.71 7.05 -10.74
N ALA A 20 -9.62 6.76 -11.46
CA ALA A 20 -9.42 7.24 -12.83
C ALA A 20 -10.12 6.32 -13.84
N ASP A 21 -11.30 6.72 -14.32
CA ASP A 21 -12.09 5.97 -15.30
C ASP A 21 -11.39 5.82 -16.68
N ASP A 22 -10.50 6.75 -17.04
CA ASP A 22 -9.77 6.78 -18.33
C ASP A 22 -8.24 6.76 -18.14
N ALA A 23 -7.72 5.83 -17.32
CA ALA A 23 -6.28 5.68 -17.12
C ALA A 23 -5.58 5.20 -18.41
N SER A 24 -4.50 5.89 -18.82
CA SER A 24 -3.62 5.40 -19.89
C SER A 24 -2.81 4.18 -19.43
N ASP A 25 -2.25 3.41 -20.38
CA ASP A 25 -1.39 2.24 -20.05
C ASP A 25 -0.23 2.61 -19.10
N ASP A 26 0.39 3.78 -19.31
CA ASP A 26 1.44 4.30 -18.43
C ASP A 26 0.92 4.57 -17.00
N GLN A 27 -0.30 5.09 -16.88
CA GLN A 27 -0.94 5.35 -15.59
C GLN A 27 -1.33 4.04 -14.90
N ALA A 28 -1.85 3.05 -15.65
CA ALA A 28 -2.12 1.72 -15.11
C ALA A 28 -0.83 1.09 -14.56
N SER A 29 0.29 1.21 -15.28
CA SER A 29 1.59 0.71 -14.81
C SER A 29 2.09 1.45 -13.57
N ASP A 30 1.93 2.78 -13.51
CA ASP A 30 2.28 3.57 -12.32
C ASP A 30 1.40 3.22 -11.11
N PHE A 31 0.12 2.93 -11.34
CA PHE A 31 -0.82 2.48 -10.31
C PHE A 31 -0.40 1.13 -9.73
N GLU A 32 -0.15 0.13 -10.59
CA GLU A 32 0.34 -1.19 -10.17
C GLU A 32 1.67 -1.11 -9.40
N GLN A 33 2.61 -0.27 -9.86
CA GLN A 33 3.90 -0.09 -9.18
C GLN A 33 3.75 0.58 -7.82
N ALA A 34 2.90 1.61 -7.73
CA ALA A 34 2.61 2.28 -6.46
C ALA A 34 1.98 1.30 -5.47
N GLU A 35 1.02 0.50 -5.93
CA GLU A 35 0.35 -0.51 -5.14
C GLU A 35 1.30 -1.59 -4.62
N ILE A 36 2.15 -2.15 -5.49
CA ILE A 36 3.17 -3.14 -5.10
C ILE A 36 4.11 -2.53 -4.05
N PHE A 37 4.52 -1.28 -4.23
CA PHE A 37 5.38 -0.59 -3.26
C PHE A 37 4.70 -0.46 -1.90
N LEU A 38 3.42 -0.06 -1.88
CA LEU A 38 2.63 0.05 -0.65
C LEU A 38 2.51 -1.32 0.04
N LEU A 39 2.12 -2.39 -0.66
CA LEU A 39 1.98 -3.71 -0.06
C LEU A 39 3.28 -4.30 0.50
N GLN A 40 4.43 -3.86 0.00
CA GLN A 40 5.76 -4.25 0.51
C GLN A 40 6.27 -3.33 1.63
N HIS A 41 5.58 -2.22 1.92
CA HIS A 41 6.00 -1.24 2.92
C HIS A 41 5.76 -1.73 4.35
N MET A 42 6.75 -1.53 5.22
CA MET A 42 6.61 -1.78 6.65
C MET A 42 6.10 -0.51 7.33
N PRO A 43 4.85 -0.49 7.84
CA PRO A 43 4.28 0.73 8.39
C PRO A 43 5.03 1.16 9.65
N GLN A 44 5.29 2.47 9.75
CA GLN A 44 5.98 3.10 10.87
C GLN A 44 5.04 3.93 11.75
N SER A 45 3.82 4.17 11.27
CA SER A 45 2.80 4.98 11.95
C SER A 45 1.41 4.37 11.78
N GLY A 46 0.46 4.82 12.62
CA GLY A 46 -0.94 4.37 12.53
C GLY A 46 -1.60 4.79 11.22
N ALA A 47 -1.23 5.96 10.68
CA ALA A 47 -1.72 6.45 9.40
C ALA A 47 -1.23 5.59 8.21
N GLU A 48 0.04 5.18 8.23
CA GLU A 48 0.56 4.23 7.23
C GLU A 48 -0.15 2.88 7.33
N ALA A 49 -0.35 2.37 8.55
CA ALA A 49 -1.05 1.12 8.77
C ALA A 49 -2.50 1.16 8.26
N ASP A 50 -3.24 2.25 8.53
CA ASP A 50 -4.59 2.45 8.02
C ASP A 50 -4.63 2.49 6.49
N THR A 51 -3.66 3.17 5.87
CA THR A 51 -3.54 3.23 4.41
C THR A 51 -3.31 1.84 3.81
N LEU A 52 -2.44 1.01 4.40
CA LEU A 52 -2.22 -0.36 3.93
C LEU A 52 -3.49 -1.21 4.04
N ILE A 53 -4.28 -1.04 5.10
CA ILE A 53 -5.57 -1.73 5.24
C ILE A 53 -6.50 -1.33 4.10
N GLN A 54 -6.57 -0.03 3.75
CA GLN A 54 -7.39 0.43 2.63
C GLN A 54 -6.96 -0.21 1.31
N VAL A 55 -5.65 -0.26 1.01
CA VAL A 55 -5.11 -0.90 -0.20
C VAL A 55 -5.50 -2.38 -0.27
N ILE A 56 -5.34 -3.12 0.84
CA ILE A 56 -5.71 -4.55 0.91
C ILE A 56 -7.23 -4.73 0.71
N MET A 57 -8.05 -3.86 1.31
CA MET A 57 -9.51 -3.94 1.21
C MET A 57 -10.03 -3.63 -0.20
N ASP A 58 -9.40 -2.69 -0.90
CA ASP A 58 -9.77 -2.30 -2.27
C ASP A 58 -9.57 -3.48 -3.26
N GLN A 59 -8.61 -4.36 -2.99
CA GLN A 59 -8.27 -5.51 -3.83
C GLN A 59 -9.04 -6.80 -3.50
N CYS A 60 -9.93 -6.77 -2.50
CA CYS A 60 -10.44 -7.96 -1.83
C CYS A 60 -11.16 -8.94 -2.79
N GLY A 61 -10.43 -9.95 -3.28
CA GLY A 61 -10.96 -11.09 -4.03
C GLY A 61 -10.20 -11.51 -5.30
N GLU A 62 -9.34 -10.66 -5.86
CA GLU A 62 -8.78 -10.89 -7.22
C GLU A 62 -7.29 -11.25 -7.28
N ARG A 63 -6.51 -11.07 -6.20
CA ARG A 63 -5.06 -11.36 -6.21
C ARG A 63 -4.67 -12.74 -5.69
N CYS A 64 -3.70 -13.35 -6.39
CA CYS A 64 -3.09 -14.64 -6.06
C CYS A 64 -1.55 -14.58 -5.99
N ASP A 65 -0.94 -13.40 -5.84
CA ASP A 65 0.52 -13.21 -5.87
C ASP A 65 1.18 -13.20 -4.48
N GLY A 66 0.39 -13.24 -3.41
CA GLY A 66 0.86 -13.31 -2.02
C GLY A 66 1.28 -11.96 -1.41
N LEU A 67 1.11 -10.84 -2.12
CA LEU A 67 1.46 -9.52 -1.59
C LEU A 67 0.52 -9.07 -0.46
N ASP A 68 -0.77 -9.41 -0.53
CA ASP A 68 -1.71 -9.17 0.57
C ASP A 68 -1.29 -9.89 1.86
N GLN A 69 -0.81 -11.13 1.72
CA GLN A 69 -0.30 -11.88 2.85
C GLN A 69 0.95 -11.21 3.45
N ALA A 70 1.86 -10.70 2.60
CA ALA A 70 3.03 -9.97 3.07
C ALA A 70 2.64 -8.68 3.81
N ALA A 71 1.72 -7.90 3.25
CA ALA A 71 1.21 -6.67 3.85
C ALA A 71 0.50 -6.93 5.19
N LEU A 72 -0.33 -7.98 5.27
CA LEU A 72 -0.97 -8.42 6.53
C LEU A 72 0.05 -8.85 7.59
N MET A 73 1.15 -9.51 7.18
CA MET A 73 2.24 -9.87 8.09
C MET A 73 2.99 -8.63 8.60
N ALA A 74 3.22 -7.63 7.74
CA ALA A 74 3.82 -6.35 8.11
C ALA A 74 2.94 -5.58 9.11
N LEU A 75 1.63 -5.49 8.83
CA LEU A 75 0.63 -4.91 9.75
C LEU A 75 0.60 -5.63 11.10
N ARG A 76 0.60 -6.97 11.10
CA ARG A 76 0.64 -7.77 12.33
C ARG A 76 1.91 -7.50 13.13
N ALA A 77 3.06 -7.37 12.47
CA ALA A 77 4.32 -7.05 13.12
C ALA A 77 4.31 -5.63 13.71
N TYR A 78 3.74 -4.65 13.00
CA TYR A 78 3.56 -3.29 13.49
C TYR A 78 2.68 -3.24 14.75
N VAL A 79 1.50 -3.85 14.73
CA VAL A 79 0.57 -3.87 15.89
C VAL A 79 1.19 -4.55 17.12
N ARG A 80 2.06 -5.54 16.91
CA ARG A 80 2.79 -6.23 17.98
C ARG A 80 4.03 -5.48 18.46
N SER A 81 4.45 -4.43 17.76
CA SER A 81 5.58 -3.62 18.14
C SER A 81 5.23 -2.72 19.33
N PRO A 82 6.10 -2.59 20.34
CA PRO A 82 5.90 -1.67 21.47
C PRO A 82 5.65 -0.22 21.04
N SER A 83 6.15 0.17 19.86
CA SER A 83 5.97 1.50 19.28
C SER A 83 4.51 1.79 18.92
N ALA A 84 3.79 0.80 18.40
CA ALA A 84 2.38 0.94 18.05
C ALA A 84 1.49 1.03 19.30
N GLN A 85 1.85 0.31 20.37
CA GLN A 85 1.13 0.34 21.66
C GLN A 85 1.24 1.66 22.42
N ARG A 86 2.17 2.55 22.03
CA ARG A 86 2.33 3.88 22.66
C ARG A 86 1.64 5.00 21.86
N ALA A 87 1.20 4.72 20.64
CA ALA A 87 0.52 5.66 19.76
C ALA A 87 -1.01 5.43 19.68
N ALA A 88 -1.50 4.35 20.28
CA ALA A 88 -2.92 4.01 20.45
C ALA A 88 -3.41 4.39 21.85
#